data_AF-A0A5C5X457-F1
#
_entry.id   AF-A0A5C5X457-F1
#
_cell.length_a   1.000
_cell.length_b   1.000
_cell.length_c   1.000
_cell.angle_alpha   90.00
_cell.angle_beta   90.00
_cell.angle_gamma   90.00
#
_symmetry.space_group_name_H-M   'P 1'
#
loop_
_entity.id
_entity.type
_entity.pdbx_description
1 polymer ?
#
loop_
_entity_poly.entity_id
_entity_poly.type
_entity_poly.pdbx_seq_one_letter_code
_entity_poly.pdbx_strand_id
1 'polypeptide(L)'
;MMNHPLLKILLACLFCSLSSASVWSDDEPTQAAETPRPLNKSGTVLIDKPNNRLLLKTTICLREGLLEMLLCTKQTKEHESILTIDAPASLIHAGLLGLGAKPGKPVQFRPEFKPPQGQVIDIFVNWTDKNGKLHRVPAQKWVRYATYRYFEAPLANLPPGVPVDIGDDSLRYDSMNKLLLWFGTMSESKKDEFLSLSENEEYQKAIKTIFDASQARQMKAKFIFAGSGFTKLDDGELYYQAEAGSVICVANFSDAMIDVNIESTASDAAGRSFEPYTERIPEVGTEVTVELIPLKADTKE
;
A
#
# COMPACT_ATOMS: atom_id res chain seq x y z
N MET A 1 50.47 20.58 77.88
CA MET A 1 51.55 19.60 77.56
C MET A 1 51.42 19.27 76.08
N MET A 2 52.42 19.24 75.22
CA MET A 2 53.82 19.66 75.19
C MET A 2 54.22 19.46 73.72
N ASN A 3 54.95 20.42 73.16
CA ASN A 3 55.97 20.30 72.12
C ASN A 3 55.67 19.76 70.70
N HIS A 4 55.84 20.70 69.75
CA HIS A 4 56.33 20.53 68.37
C HIS A 4 57.76 19.89 68.33
N PRO A 5 58.20 19.30 67.19
CA PRO A 5 58.87 20.05 66.08
C PRO A 5 58.51 19.55 64.66
N LEU A 6 58.29 20.42 63.66
CA LEU A 6 59.24 21.02 62.69
C LEU A 6 59.99 20.02 61.78
N LEU A 7 59.63 19.98 60.49
CA LEU A 7 60.59 19.73 59.40
C LEU A 7 60.15 20.29 58.03
N LYS A 8 60.89 21.32 57.59
CA LYS A 8 61.31 21.70 56.22
C LYS A 8 60.28 22.14 55.15
N ILE A 9 60.16 23.47 55.05
CA ILE A 9 60.43 24.34 53.89
C ILE A 9 60.49 23.63 52.51
N LEU A 10 59.58 24.01 51.60
CA LEU A 10 59.97 24.49 50.27
C LEU A 10 58.98 25.56 49.79
N LEU A 11 59.53 26.74 49.50
CA LEU A 11 58.85 27.92 48.96
C LEU A 11 58.91 27.83 47.43
N ALA A 12 57.78 27.90 46.74
CA ALA A 12 57.73 28.19 45.31
C ALA A 12 56.47 29.03 45.02
N CYS A 13 56.68 30.34 44.88
CA CYS A 13 55.71 31.26 44.32
C CYS A 13 55.50 30.93 42.84
N LEU A 14 54.25 30.80 42.38
CA LEU A 14 53.92 31.08 40.98
C LEU A 14 52.47 31.56 40.84
N PHE A 15 52.36 32.86 40.56
CA PHE A 15 51.34 33.58 39.79
C PHE A 15 49.92 32.96 39.70
N CYS A 16 48.99 33.59 40.40
CA CYS A 16 47.55 33.46 40.21
C CYS A 16 47.15 34.27 38.96
N SER A 17 46.94 33.62 37.82
CA SER A 17 46.25 34.21 36.67
C SER A 17 44.74 33.96 36.81
N LEU A 18 43.96 35.04 36.77
CA LEU A 18 42.50 34.94 36.62
C LEU A 18 42.20 34.32 35.26
N SER A 19 41.70 33.09 35.24
CA SER A 19 41.04 32.53 34.06
C SER A 19 39.57 32.91 34.11
N SER A 20 39.20 33.85 33.24
CA SER A 20 37.80 34.06 32.85
C SER A 20 37.31 32.80 32.14
N ALA A 21 36.55 31.97 32.84
CA ALA A 21 35.81 30.88 32.23
C ALA A 21 34.75 31.47 31.31
N SER A 22 35.07 31.49 30.02
CA SER A 22 34.12 31.75 28.96
C SER A 22 33.11 30.60 28.97
N VAL A 23 31.88 30.89 29.36
CA VAL A 23 30.74 30.01 29.11
C VAL A 23 30.45 30.12 27.61
N TRP A 24 30.98 29.17 26.84
CA TRP A 24 30.52 28.93 25.48
C TRP A 24 29.24 28.12 25.61
N SER A 25 28.09 28.76 25.45
CA SER A 25 26.85 28.05 25.18
C SER A 25 26.86 27.69 23.70
N ASP A 26 27.17 26.44 23.40
CA ASP A 26 26.86 25.85 22.10
C ASP A 26 25.35 25.60 22.02
N ASP A 27 24.57 26.68 21.94
CA ASP A 27 23.21 26.61 21.41
C ASP A 27 23.34 26.48 19.88
N GLU A 28 23.62 25.25 19.43
CA GLU A 28 23.38 24.84 18.05
C GLU A 28 21.91 25.19 17.73
N PRO A 29 21.65 26.05 16.73
CA PRO A 29 20.28 26.37 16.36
C PRO A 29 19.61 25.07 15.93
N THR A 30 18.62 24.62 16.70
CA THR A 30 17.74 23.52 16.30
C THR A 30 17.20 23.89 14.92
N GLN A 31 17.68 23.21 13.86
CA GLN A 31 17.18 23.41 12.50
C GLN A 31 15.66 23.31 12.57
N ALA A 32 14.98 24.43 12.35
CA ALA A 32 13.54 24.45 12.21
C ALA A 32 13.20 23.42 11.14
N ALA A 33 12.46 22.37 11.49
CA ALA A 33 12.09 21.32 10.55
C ALA A 33 11.47 21.99 9.31
N GLU A 34 12.15 21.94 8.16
CA GLU A 34 11.64 22.58 6.95
C GLU A 34 10.26 21.99 6.64
N THR A 35 9.26 22.86 6.49
CA THR A 35 7.89 22.45 6.19
C THR A 35 7.79 21.88 4.77
N PRO A 36 6.91 20.88 4.51
CA PRO A 36 6.65 20.40 3.16
C PRO A 36 6.35 21.53 2.17
N ARG A 37 7.00 21.54 1.01
CA ARG A 37 6.84 22.59 -0.01
C ARG A 37 5.88 22.14 -1.11
N PRO A 38 4.89 22.96 -1.51
CA PRO A 38 4.00 22.59 -2.60
C PRO A 38 4.73 22.58 -3.95
N LEU A 39 4.42 21.60 -4.80
CA LEU A 39 4.91 21.50 -6.19
C LEU A 39 3.93 22.13 -7.20
N ASN A 40 2.73 22.50 -6.77
CA ASN A 40 1.73 23.21 -7.56
C ASN A 40 1.03 24.30 -6.73
N LYS A 41 0.38 25.24 -7.42
CA LYS A 41 -0.31 26.39 -6.79
C LYS A 41 -1.43 25.97 -5.83
N SER A 42 -2.15 24.89 -6.12
CA SER A 42 -3.21 24.35 -5.26
C SER A 42 -2.68 23.64 -4.02
N GLY A 43 -1.38 23.32 -3.96
CA GLY A 43 -0.77 22.60 -2.84
C GLY A 43 -1.37 21.21 -2.64
N THR A 44 -1.78 20.54 -3.72
CA THR A 44 -2.26 19.14 -3.69
C THR A 44 -1.12 18.13 -3.72
N VAL A 45 0.05 18.52 -4.25
CA VAL A 45 1.29 17.72 -4.19
C VAL A 45 2.35 18.51 -3.42
N LEU A 46 2.87 17.96 -2.33
CA LEU A 46 3.91 18.59 -1.52
C LEU A 46 5.13 17.68 -1.37
N ILE A 47 6.33 18.24 -1.52
CA ILE A 47 7.60 17.55 -1.30
C ILE A 47 8.18 17.91 0.06
N ASP A 48 8.52 16.89 0.85
CA ASP A 48 9.16 17.00 2.15
C ASP A 48 10.50 16.28 2.09
N LYS A 49 11.52 17.00 1.62
CA LYS A 49 12.88 16.48 1.45
C LYS A 49 13.53 16.04 2.77
N PRO A 50 13.45 16.82 3.88
CA PRO A 50 14.03 16.39 5.15
C PRO A 50 13.52 15.03 5.64
N ASN A 51 12.23 14.75 5.42
CA ASN A 51 11.61 13.47 5.82
C ASN A 51 11.52 12.45 4.68
N ASN A 52 12.17 12.73 3.53
CA ASN A 52 12.20 11.87 2.33
C ASN A 52 10.82 11.33 1.90
N ARG A 53 9.83 12.21 1.80
CA ARG A 53 8.45 11.83 1.46
C ARG A 53 7.74 12.82 0.54
N LEU A 54 6.79 12.31 -0.24
CA LEU A 54 5.87 13.08 -1.04
C LEU A 54 4.48 12.98 -0.41
N LEU A 55 3.82 14.11 -0.19
CA LEU A 55 2.48 14.18 0.39
C LEU A 55 1.49 14.57 -0.69
N LEU A 56 0.44 13.77 -0.85
CA LEU A 56 -0.62 13.98 -1.83
C LEU A 56 -1.94 14.21 -1.09
N LYS A 57 -2.58 15.36 -1.31
CA LYS A 57 -3.92 15.63 -0.79
C LYS A 57 -4.95 15.03 -1.74
N THR A 58 -5.71 14.06 -1.25
CA THR A 58 -6.63 13.24 -2.03
C THR A 58 -7.98 13.16 -1.33
N THR A 59 -8.95 12.53 -2.00
CA THR A 59 -10.30 12.32 -1.45
C THR A 59 -10.74 10.88 -1.72
N ILE A 60 -11.47 10.27 -0.78
CA ILE A 60 -12.12 8.98 -1.02
C ILE A 60 -13.20 9.12 -2.10
N CYS A 61 -13.12 8.35 -3.17
CA CYS A 61 -14.16 8.29 -4.21
C CYS A 61 -14.89 6.95 -4.30
N LEU A 62 -14.34 5.87 -3.74
CA LEU A 62 -14.94 4.53 -3.80
C LEU A 62 -14.63 3.70 -2.55
N ARG A 63 -15.60 2.87 -2.13
CA ARG A 63 -15.49 1.96 -0.98
C ARG A 63 -15.94 0.53 -1.26
N GLU A 64 -16.49 0.23 -2.44
CA GLU A 64 -16.99 -1.09 -2.82
C GLU A 64 -16.80 -1.30 -4.34
N GLY A 65 -16.60 -2.56 -4.76
CA GLY A 65 -16.35 -2.93 -6.16
C GLY A 65 -14.97 -3.57 -6.38
N LEU A 66 -14.69 -4.00 -7.61
CA LEU A 66 -13.34 -4.42 -8.00
C LEU A 66 -12.42 -3.22 -8.12
N LEU A 67 -11.17 -3.37 -7.70
CA LEU A 67 -10.16 -2.33 -7.75
C LEU A 67 -9.12 -2.59 -8.84
N GLU A 68 -8.91 -1.58 -9.67
CA GLU A 68 -7.72 -1.45 -10.50
C GLU A 68 -6.68 -0.55 -9.83
N MET A 69 -7.14 0.49 -9.11
CA MET A 69 -6.28 1.54 -8.56
C MET A 69 -6.50 1.73 -7.04
N LEU A 70 -5.42 2.06 -6.35
CA LEU A 70 -5.50 2.72 -5.04
C LEU A 70 -5.78 4.23 -5.22
N LEU A 71 -5.10 4.87 -6.17
CA LEU A 71 -5.19 6.30 -6.46
C LEU A 71 -5.21 6.54 -7.98
N CYS A 72 -6.16 7.36 -8.45
CA CYS A 72 -6.19 7.88 -9.82
C CYS A 72 -6.20 9.41 -9.85
N THR A 73 -5.97 9.99 -11.01
CA THR A 73 -6.25 11.41 -11.26
C THR A 73 -7.77 11.64 -11.37
N LYS A 74 -8.23 12.84 -11.05
CA LYS A 74 -9.64 13.22 -11.15
C LYS A 74 -10.14 13.16 -12.60
N GLN A 75 -11.39 12.77 -12.77
CA GLN A 75 -12.11 12.52 -14.03
C GLN A 75 -11.46 11.45 -14.92
N THR A 76 -10.98 10.36 -14.34
CA THR A 76 -10.40 9.23 -15.08
C THR A 76 -10.98 7.88 -14.63
N LYS A 77 -10.51 7.35 -13.51
CA LYS A 77 -10.74 5.97 -13.05
C LYS A 77 -11.42 5.90 -11.68
N GLU A 78 -12.19 6.91 -11.27
CA GLU A 78 -12.79 6.95 -9.92
C GLU A 78 -13.75 5.77 -9.62
N HIS A 79 -14.32 5.15 -10.65
CA HIS A 79 -15.21 3.99 -10.52
C HIS A 79 -14.50 2.68 -10.13
N GLU A 80 -13.16 2.70 -10.09
CA GLU A 80 -12.29 1.55 -9.80
C GLU A 80 -11.07 1.97 -8.93
N SER A 81 -11.17 3.13 -8.27
CA SER A 81 -10.11 3.75 -7.46
C SER A 81 -10.62 4.13 -6.07
N ILE A 82 -9.92 3.75 -4.99
CA ILE A 82 -10.30 4.18 -3.63
C ILE A 82 -10.16 5.71 -3.48
N LEU A 83 -9.07 6.28 -4.01
CA LEU A 83 -8.71 7.68 -3.88
C LEU A 83 -8.65 8.37 -5.25
N THR A 84 -8.97 9.66 -5.25
CA THR A 84 -8.78 10.56 -6.40
C THR A 84 -7.95 11.78 -6.01
N ILE A 85 -7.17 12.32 -6.95
CA ILE A 85 -6.40 13.56 -6.80
C ILE A 85 -6.62 14.55 -7.94
N ASP A 86 -6.75 15.82 -7.58
CA ASP A 86 -6.76 16.95 -8.52
C ASP A 86 -5.32 17.47 -8.73
N ALA A 87 -4.52 16.67 -9.45
CA ALA A 87 -3.16 16.99 -9.87
C ALA A 87 -2.74 16.11 -11.05
N PRO A 88 -1.87 16.59 -11.96
CA PRO A 88 -1.30 15.76 -13.02
C PRO A 88 -0.45 14.61 -12.46
N ALA A 89 -0.53 13.44 -13.08
CA ALA A 89 0.30 12.29 -12.73
C ALA A 89 1.80 12.61 -12.90
N SER A 90 2.16 13.34 -13.96
CA SER A 90 3.51 13.81 -14.23
C SER A 90 4.12 14.63 -13.09
N LEU A 91 3.31 15.40 -12.34
CA LEU A 91 3.77 16.17 -11.18
C LEU A 91 4.12 15.27 -10.00
N ILE A 92 3.35 14.21 -9.78
CA ILE A 92 3.61 13.20 -8.75
C ILE A 92 4.91 12.45 -9.08
N HIS A 93 5.06 12.04 -10.34
CA HIS A 93 6.30 11.43 -10.84
C HIS A 93 7.50 12.35 -10.60
N ALA A 94 7.42 13.62 -11.00
CA ALA A 94 8.48 14.60 -10.80
C ALA A 94 8.81 14.80 -9.32
N GLY A 95 7.80 14.77 -8.43
CA GLY A 95 8.00 14.81 -6.99
C GLY A 95 8.81 13.63 -6.45
N LEU A 96 8.52 12.42 -6.92
CA LEU A 96 9.30 11.22 -6.56
C LEU A 96 10.74 11.32 -7.06
N LEU A 97 10.96 11.77 -8.31
CA LEU A 97 12.32 12.04 -8.81
C LEU A 97 13.04 13.10 -7.97
N GLY A 98 12.32 14.13 -7.52
CA GLY A 98 12.84 15.20 -6.65
C GLY A 98 13.28 14.71 -5.26
N LEU A 99 12.80 13.54 -4.83
CA LEU A 99 13.24 12.81 -3.63
C LEU A 99 14.38 11.81 -3.94
N GLY A 100 14.84 11.75 -5.18
CA GLY A 100 15.85 10.79 -5.62
C GLY A 100 15.31 9.38 -5.88
N ALA A 101 13.99 9.22 -5.99
CA ALA A 101 13.40 7.93 -6.33
C ALA A 101 13.79 7.53 -7.77
N LYS A 102 14.02 6.23 -8.00
CA LYS A 102 14.43 5.68 -9.29
C LYS A 102 13.28 4.86 -9.89
N PRO A 103 12.69 5.29 -11.00
CA PRO A 103 11.71 4.49 -11.70
C PRO A 103 12.40 3.28 -12.34
N GLY A 104 11.67 2.18 -12.49
CA GLY A 104 12.14 1.03 -13.27
C GLY A 104 11.37 0.87 -14.57
N LYS A 105 10.57 -0.20 -14.65
CA LYS A 105 9.82 -0.57 -15.85
C LYS A 105 8.44 -1.10 -15.44
N PRO A 106 7.37 -0.73 -16.16
CA PRO A 106 6.06 -1.35 -15.99
C PRO A 106 6.07 -2.86 -16.24
N VAL A 107 4.98 -3.52 -15.85
CA VAL A 107 4.76 -4.95 -16.07
C VAL A 107 4.98 -5.35 -17.54
N GLN A 108 5.47 -6.56 -17.76
CA GLN A 108 5.45 -7.21 -19.07
C GLN A 108 4.50 -8.41 -19.01
N PHE A 109 3.49 -8.47 -19.88
CA PHE A 109 2.56 -9.61 -19.92
C PHE A 109 3.00 -10.73 -20.88
N ARG A 110 3.61 -10.35 -22.01
CA ARG A 110 4.00 -11.29 -23.08
C ARG A 110 5.45 -11.07 -23.49
N PRO A 111 6.18 -12.11 -23.94
CA PRO A 111 5.75 -13.51 -24.05
C PRO A 111 5.65 -14.24 -22.70
N GLU A 112 6.28 -13.69 -21.66
CA GLU A 112 6.26 -14.20 -20.28
C GLU A 112 5.94 -13.03 -19.33
N PHE A 113 5.17 -13.32 -18.28
CA PHE A 113 4.87 -12.35 -17.23
C PHE A 113 6.14 -11.95 -16.47
N LYS A 114 6.42 -10.65 -16.40
CA LYS A 114 7.44 -10.09 -15.51
C LYS A 114 6.80 -8.97 -14.68
N PRO A 115 6.89 -9.03 -13.34
CA PRO A 115 6.32 -7.99 -12.49
C PRO A 115 6.99 -6.63 -12.76
N PRO A 116 6.34 -5.53 -12.38
CA PRO A 116 6.95 -4.20 -12.47
C PRO A 116 8.27 -4.15 -11.71
N GLN A 117 9.22 -3.39 -12.26
CA GLN A 117 10.55 -3.16 -11.70
C GLN A 117 10.68 -1.70 -11.27
N GLY A 118 11.51 -1.44 -10.26
CA GLY A 118 11.75 -0.09 -9.77
C GLY A 118 12.00 -0.08 -8.28
N GLN A 119 12.15 1.12 -7.73
CA GLN A 119 12.29 1.30 -6.30
C GLN A 119 10.97 1.03 -5.58
N VAL A 120 11.04 0.38 -4.41
CA VAL A 120 9.87 0.18 -3.57
C VAL A 120 9.45 1.51 -2.95
N ILE A 121 8.15 1.81 -3.00
CA ILE A 121 7.55 2.97 -2.36
C ILE A 121 6.68 2.47 -1.20
N ASP A 122 7.00 2.87 0.02
CA ASP A 122 6.07 2.71 1.13
C ASP A 122 4.97 3.75 1.00
N ILE A 123 3.71 3.29 1.12
CA ILE A 123 2.53 4.13 0.97
C ILE A 123 1.73 4.08 2.26
N PHE A 124 1.56 5.25 2.88
CA PHE A 124 0.67 5.43 4.02
C PHE A 124 -0.50 6.32 3.65
N VAL A 125 -1.66 6.03 4.23
CA VAL A 125 -2.85 6.86 4.13
C VAL A 125 -3.13 7.47 5.51
N ASN A 126 -3.32 8.78 5.52
CA ASN A 126 -3.48 9.58 6.72
C ASN A 126 -4.80 10.34 6.66
N TRP A 127 -5.62 10.25 7.71
CA TRP A 127 -6.87 11.01 7.79
C TRP A 127 -7.23 11.30 9.25
N THR A 128 -8.13 12.25 9.43
CA THR A 128 -8.76 12.52 10.72
C THR A 128 -10.14 11.89 10.70
N ASP A 129 -10.48 11.04 11.66
CA ASP A 129 -11.83 10.50 11.75
C ASP A 129 -12.84 11.53 12.30
N LYS A 130 -14.12 11.17 12.28
CA LYS A 130 -15.22 12.01 12.79
C LYS A 130 -15.09 12.40 14.27
N ASN A 131 -14.24 11.72 15.04
CA ASN A 131 -13.97 12.02 16.45
C ASN A 131 -12.72 12.90 16.64
N GLY A 132 -12.11 13.37 15.55
CA GLY A 132 -10.88 14.17 15.60
C GLY A 132 -9.61 13.34 15.79
N LYS A 133 -9.69 12.00 15.75
CA LYS A 133 -8.52 11.13 15.92
C LYS A 133 -7.76 11.02 14.61
N LEU A 134 -6.46 11.26 14.67
CA LEU A 134 -5.54 11.04 13.56
C LEU A 134 -5.28 9.55 13.37
N HIS A 135 -5.37 9.11 12.12
CA HIS A 135 -5.01 7.77 11.68
C HIS A 135 -3.88 7.85 10.67
N ARG A 136 -2.95 6.89 10.76
CA ARG A 136 -1.92 6.62 9.77
C ARG A 136 -1.78 5.11 9.64
N VAL A 137 -2.08 4.56 8.47
CA VAL A 137 -1.93 3.13 8.21
C VAL A 137 -1.26 2.87 6.87
N PRO A 138 -0.57 1.73 6.68
CA PRO A 138 -0.13 1.29 5.36
C PRO A 138 -1.33 1.15 4.43
N ALA A 139 -1.22 1.62 3.19
CA ALA A 139 -2.31 1.58 2.23
C ALA A 139 -2.83 0.16 1.93
N GLN A 140 -1.96 -0.85 2.07
CA GLN A 140 -2.37 -2.26 1.96
C GLN A 140 -3.49 -2.63 2.95
N LYS A 141 -3.63 -1.93 4.08
CA LYS A 141 -4.72 -2.19 5.03
C LYS A 141 -6.10 -1.86 4.46
N TRP A 142 -6.19 -1.01 3.44
CA TRP A 142 -7.42 -0.65 2.74
C TRP A 142 -7.73 -1.56 1.55
N VAL A 143 -6.88 -2.54 1.24
CA VAL A 143 -7.05 -3.41 0.07
C VAL A 143 -7.11 -4.87 0.52
N ARG A 144 -8.10 -5.62 0.04
CA ARG A 144 -8.24 -7.06 0.29
C ARG A 144 -8.48 -7.82 -0.99
N TYR A 145 -8.13 -9.10 -1.01
CA TYR A 145 -8.49 -9.98 -2.14
C TYR A 145 -10.00 -10.00 -2.31
N ALA A 146 -10.46 -10.00 -3.57
CA ALA A 146 -11.87 -10.01 -3.89
C ALA A 146 -12.58 -11.21 -3.26
N THR A 147 -13.66 -10.94 -2.54
CA THR A 147 -14.47 -11.97 -1.87
C THR A 147 -15.75 -12.27 -2.63
N TYR A 148 -16.23 -11.32 -3.43
CA TYR A 148 -17.43 -11.48 -4.26
C TYR A 148 -17.13 -12.26 -5.56
N ARG A 149 -16.82 -13.54 -5.43
CA ARG A 149 -16.52 -14.45 -6.55
C ARG A 149 -16.82 -15.91 -6.17
N TYR A 150 -16.69 -16.81 -7.15
CA TYR A 150 -16.63 -18.25 -6.85
C TYR A 150 -15.26 -18.64 -6.28
N PHE A 151 -15.31 -19.35 -5.16
CA PHE A 151 -14.22 -20.13 -4.62
C PHE A 151 -14.43 -21.58 -5.03
N GLU A 152 -13.34 -22.25 -5.39
CA GLU A 152 -13.39 -23.61 -5.93
C GLU A 152 -12.43 -24.52 -5.19
N ALA A 153 -12.79 -25.80 -5.09
CA ALA A 153 -11.89 -26.85 -4.65
C ALA A 153 -12.11 -28.11 -5.50
N PRO A 154 -11.03 -28.86 -5.81
CA PRO A 154 -11.16 -30.15 -6.50
C PRO A 154 -12.03 -31.14 -5.71
N LEU A 155 -12.94 -31.80 -6.40
CA LEU A 155 -13.77 -32.89 -5.89
C LEU A 155 -14.10 -33.85 -7.03
N ALA A 156 -13.59 -35.09 -6.96
CA ALA A 156 -13.73 -36.04 -8.06
C ALA A 156 -15.18 -36.47 -8.29
N ASN A 157 -15.94 -36.68 -7.22
CA ASN A 157 -17.34 -37.03 -7.25
C ASN A 157 -18.09 -36.36 -6.10
N LEU A 158 -19.27 -35.81 -6.40
CA LEU A 158 -20.17 -35.31 -5.37
C LEU A 158 -20.71 -36.48 -4.53
N PRO A 159 -20.57 -36.47 -3.19
CA PRO A 159 -21.14 -37.52 -2.36
C PRO A 159 -22.67 -37.62 -2.50
N PRO A 160 -23.26 -38.83 -2.44
CA PRO A 160 -24.70 -39.00 -2.51
C PRO A 160 -25.42 -38.18 -1.42
N GLY A 161 -26.49 -37.49 -1.79
CA GLY A 161 -27.33 -36.74 -0.85
C GLY A 161 -26.86 -35.31 -0.55
N VAL A 162 -25.70 -34.88 -1.06
CA VAL A 162 -25.26 -33.47 -0.94
C VAL A 162 -26.07 -32.61 -1.92
N PRO A 163 -26.90 -31.65 -1.45
CA PRO A 163 -27.61 -30.74 -2.33
C PRO A 163 -26.63 -29.78 -3.01
N VAL A 164 -26.85 -29.56 -4.32
CA VAL A 164 -26.17 -28.53 -5.10
C VAL A 164 -27.20 -27.79 -5.95
N ASP A 165 -27.05 -26.46 -6.05
CA ASP A 165 -28.01 -25.59 -6.76
C ASP A 165 -27.33 -24.30 -7.26
N ILE A 166 -28.05 -23.49 -8.05
CA ILE A 166 -27.62 -22.24 -8.66
C ILE A 166 -27.87 -21.03 -7.72
N GLY A 167 -28.34 -21.24 -6.49
CA GLY A 167 -28.51 -20.17 -5.51
C GLY A 167 -27.17 -19.62 -4.96
N ASP A 168 -27.21 -18.39 -4.43
CA ASP A 168 -26.05 -17.74 -3.79
C ASP A 168 -25.71 -18.35 -2.42
N ASP A 169 -26.65 -19.08 -1.79
CA ASP A 169 -26.48 -19.78 -0.50
C ASP A 169 -26.37 -21.30 -0.64
N SER A 170 -26.03 -21.79 -1.85
CA SER A 170 -25.90 -23.22 -2.15
C SER A 170 -24.55 -23.58 -2.75
N LEU A 171 -24.06 -24.78 -2.45
CA LEU A 171 -22.93 -25.37 -3.15
C LEU A 171 -23.27 -25.58 -4.62
N ARG A 172 -22.27 -25.40 -5.48
CA ARG A 172 -22.32 -25.78 -6.90
C ARG A 172 -21.32 -26.89 -7.15
N TYR A 173 -21.60 -27.71 -8.15
CA TYR A 173 -20.67 -28.76 -8.57
C TYR A 173 -20.52 -28.76 -10.08
N ASP A 174 -19.30 -28.51 -10.55
CA ASP A 174 -18.91 -28.67 -11.94
C ASP A 174 -18.39 -30.10 -12.15
N SER A 175 -19.25 -30.94 -12.71
CA SER A 175 -18.95 -32.35 -12.96
C SER A 175 -17.96 -32.57 -14.12
N MET A 176 -17.78 -31.58 -14.99
CA MET A 176 -16.86 -31.63 -16.12
C MET A 176 -15.43 -31.33 -15.64
N ASN A 177 -15.27 -30.27 -14.85
CA ASN A 177 -13.97 -29.85 -14.30
C ASN A 177 -13.63 -30.49 -12.95
N LYS A 178 -14.57 -31.24 -12.35
CA LYS A 178 -14.41 -31.89 -11.03
C LYS A 178 -14.15 -30.87 -9.92
N LEU A 179 -14.97 -29.83 -9.87
CA LEU A 179 -14.86 -28.73 -8.92
C LEU A 179 -16.13 -28.58 -8.08
N LEU A 180 -15.95 -28.47 -6.77
CA LEU A 180 -16.97 -27.93 -5.87
C LEU A 180 -16.80 -26.41 -5.79
N LEU A 181 -17.88 -25.65 -5.84
CA LEU A 181 -17.85 -24.20 -5.82
C LEU A 181 -18.78 -23.61 -4.76
N TRP A 182 -18.39 -22.44 -4.25
CA TRP A 182 -19.15 -21.60 -3.32
C TRP A 182 -18.98 -20.13 -3.71
N PHE A 183 -20.05 -19.35 -3.61
CA PHE A 183 -20.01 -17.93 -3.92
C PHE A 183 -19.84 -17.09 -2.64
N GLY A 184 -18.91 -16.14 -2.65
CA GLY A 184 -18.76 -15.21 -1.54
C GLY A 184 -18.01 -15.78 -0.33
N THR A 185 -17.97 -15.01 0.76
CA THR A 185 -17.38 -15.45 2.03
C THR A 185 -18.27 -16.48 2.72
N MET A 186 -17.72 -17.65 3.03
CA MET A 186 -18.42 -18.69 3.79
C MET A 186 -18.37 -18.36 5.29
N SER A 187 -19.54 -18.35 5.95
CA SER A 187 -19.61 -18.21 7.40
C SER A 187 -19.26 -19.52 8.11
N GLU A 188 -18.83 -19.44 9.38
CA GLU A 188 -18.56 -20.61 10.22
C GLU A 188 -19.79 -21.54 10.31
N SER A 189 -20.98 -20.97 10.51
CA SER A 189 -22.23 -21.74 10.58
C SER A 189 -22.52 -22.48 9.27
N LYS A 190 -22.27 -21.83 8.12
CA LYS A 190 -22.51 -22.44 6.81
C LYS A 190 -21.48 -23.52 6.50
N LYS A 191 -20.22 -23.30 6.91
CA LYS A 191 -19.17 -24.33 6.87
C LYS A 191 -19.60 -25.56 7.68
N ASP A 192 -20.03 -25.39 8.92
CA ASP A 192 -20.44 -26.50 9.78
C ASP A 192 -21.69 -27.22 9.24
N GLU A 193 -22.65 -26.47 8.68
CA GLU A 193 -23.79 -27.02 7.94
C GLU A 193 -23.31 -27.93 6.80
N PHE A 194 -22.43 -27.44 5.92
CA PHE A 194 -21.92 -28.24 4.81
C PHE A 194 -21.09 -29.44 5.26
N LEU A 195 -20.25 -29.30 6.28
CA LEU A 195 -19.50 -30.43 6.82
C LEU A 195 -20.42 -31.51 7.42
N SER A 196 -21.65 -31.18 7.84
CA SER A 196 -22.61 -32.18 8.33
C SER A 196 -23.28 -33.00 7.22
N LEU A 197 -23.18 -32.60 5.95
CA LEU A 197 -23.86 -33.24 4.82
C LEU A 197 -23.20 -34.55 4.37
N SER A 198 -21.90 -34.75 4.66
CA SER A 198 -21.18 -35.97 4.27
C SER A 198 -19.88 -36.15 5.04
N GLU A 199 -19.60 -37.38 5.50
CA GLU A 199 -18.31 -37.74 6.12
C GLU A 199 -17.19 -38.01 5.09
N ASN A 200 -17.47 -37.91 3.79
CA ASN A 200 -16.48 -38.16 2.74
C ASN A 200 -15.26 -37.23 2.89
N GLU A 201 -14.06 -37.81 2.97
CA GLU A 201 -12.82 -37.06 3.28
C GLU A 201 -12.46 -36.01 2.22
N GLU A 202 -12.64 -36.31 0.92
CA GLU A 202 -12.36 -35.36 -0.17
C GLU A 202 -13.33 -34.17 -0.12
N TYR A 203 -14.61 -34.44 0.13
CA TYR A 203 -15.62 -33.40 0.30
C TYR A 203 -15.34 -32.52 1.53
N GLN A 204 -15.04 -33.13 2.68
CA GLN A 204 -14.65 -32.42 3.90
C GLN A 204 -13.45 -31.50 3.66
N LYS A 205 -12.45 -31.99 2.93
CA LYS A 205 -11.27 -31.20 2.53
C LYS A 205 -11.65 -30.07 1.57
N ALA A 206 -12.54 -30.33 0.60
CA ALA A 206 -13.00 -29.32 -0.34
C ALA A 206 -13.73 -28.16 0.37
N ILE A 207 -14.66 -28.47 1.28
CA ILE A 207 -15.37 -27.45 2.08
C ILE A 207 -14.41 -26.61 2.91
N LYS A 208 -13.46 -27.23 3.61
CA LYS A 208 -12.44 -26.50 4.40
C LYS A 208 -11.57 -25.61 3.52
N THR A 209 -11.16 -26.11 2.36
CA THR A 209 -10.35 -25.35 1.38
C THR A 209 -11.10 -24.11 0.89
N ILE A 210 -12.37 -24.28 0.51
CA ILE A 210 -13.25 -23.19 0.09
C ILE A 210 -13.44 -22.19 1.23
N PHE A 211 -13.75 -22.67 2.43
CA PHE A 211 -13.94 -21.83 3.61
C PHE A 211 -12.72 -20.93 3.85
N ASP A 212 -11.52 -21.53 3.95
CA ASP A 212 -10.26 -20.80 4.19
C ASP A 212 -9.97 -19.79 3.08
N ALA A 213 -10.20 -20.17 1.81
CA ALA A 213 -9.97 -19.31 0.67
C ALA A 213 -10.94 -18.12 0.60
N SER A 214 -12.17 -18.31 1.08
CA SER A 214 -13.26 -17.33 1.02
C SER A 214 -13.19 -16.22 2.08
N GLN A 215 -12.30 -16.36 3.07
CA GLN A 215 -12.14 -15.36 4.11
C GLN A 215 -11.45 -14.10 3.59
N ALA A 216 -11.79 -12.95 4.21
CA ALA A 216 -11.17 -11.67 3.88
C ALA A 216 -9.66 -11.69 4.15
N ARG A 217 -8.86 -11.53 3.11
CA ARG A 217 -7.38 -11.51 3.20
C ARG A 217 -6.86 -10.15 2.74
N GLN A 218 -6.15 -9.46 3.61
CA GLN A 218 -5.50 -8.19 3.29
C GLN A 218 -4.42 -8.39 2.22
N MET A 219 -4.29 -7.42 1.30
CA MET A 219 -3.17 -7.36 0.36
C MET A 219 -1.83 -7.31 1.12
N LYS A 220 -0.82 -8.00 0.59
CA LYS A 220 0.57 -8.01 1.11
C LYS A 220 1.60 -7.51 0.10
N ALA A 221 1.16 -7.13 -1.10
CA ALA A 221 2.03 -6.66 -2.16
C ALA A 221 2.78 -5.38 -1.77
N LYS A 222 3.97 -5.23 -2.35
CA LYS A 222 4.76 -4.00 -2.32
C LYS A 222 4.36 -3.14 -3.51
N PHE A 223 4.43 -1.83 -3.33
CA PHE A 223 4.26 -0.85 -4.41
C PHE A 223 5.62 -0.52 -5.02
N ILE A 224 5.70 -0.58 -6.34
CA ILE A 224 6.93 -0.41 -7.13
C ILE A 224 6.78 0.82 -8.00
N PHE A 225 7.73 1.74 -7.91
CA PHE A 225 7.79 2.90 -8.82
C PHE A 225 8.26 2.44 -10.21
N ALA A 226 7.32 2.05 -11.06
CA ALA A 226 7.55 1.58 -12.42
C ALA A 226 7.86 2.74 -13.38
N GLY A 227 7.28 3.91 -13.13
CA GLY A 227 7.55 5.15 -13.85
C GLY A 227 6.64 5.44 -15.04
N SER A 228 5.80 4.51 -15.50
CA SER A 228 4.98 4.61 -16.74
C SER A 228 5.81 4.79 -18.01
N GLY A 229 5.15 4.95 -19.16
CA GLY A 229 5.75 5.31 -20.45
C GLY A 229 5.29 6.68 -20.98
N PHE A 230 5.85 7.05 -22.12
CA PHE A 230 5.40 8.18 -22.94
C PHE A 230 4.98 7.64 -24.31
N THR A 231 3.89 8.16 -24.86
CA THR A 231 3.51 7.92 -26.26
C THR A 231 3.54 9.23 -27.03
N LYS A 232 3.90 9.18 -28.31
CA LYS A 232 3.83 10.34 -29.19
C LYS A 232 2.45 10.40 -29.82
N LEU A 233 1.77 11.55 -29.69
CA LEU A 233 0.48 11.83 -30.31
C LEU A 233 0.65 12.20 -31.78
N ASP A 234 -0.46 12.27 -32.52
CA ASP A 234 -0.48 12.57 -33.96
C ASP A 234 0.07 13.97 -34.28
N ASP A 235 -0.14 14.94 -33.39
CA ASP A 235 0.42 16.29 -33.46
C ASP A 235 1.91 16.37 -33.09
N GLY A 236 2.47 15.25 -32.62
CA GLY A 236 3.86 15.09 -32.23
C GLY A 236 4.16 15.38 -30.76
N GLU A 237 3.16 15.76 -29.95
CA GLU A 237 3.33 15.94 -28.51
C GLU A 237 3.57 14.60 -27.80
N LEU A 238 4.32 14.65 -26.68
CA LEU A 238 4.52 13.49 -25.83
C LEU A 238 3.46 13.45 -24.73
N TYR A 239 2.64 12.41 -24.76
CA TYR A 239 1.67 12.12 -23.70
C TYR A 239 2.26 11.16 -22.68
N TYR A 240 2.27 11.56 -21.41
CA TYR A 240 2.66 10.70 -20.30
C TYR A 240 1.51 9.74 -19.96
N GLN A 241 1.72 8.44 -20.12
CA GLN A 241 0.61 7.48 -20.16
C GLN A 241 -0.18 7.37 -18.84
N ALA A 242 0.48 7.53 -17.68
CA ALA A 242 -0.19 7.52 -16.38
C ALA A 242 -1.19 8.69 -16.18
N GLU A 243 -1.19 9.71 -17.04
CA GLU A 243 -2.25 10.73 -17.04
C GLU A 243 -3.63 10.14 -17.37
N ALA A 244 -3.70 8.91 -17.88
CA ALA A 244 -4.94 8.16 -18.09
C ALA A 244 -5.55 7.62 -16.77
N GLY A 245 -4.92 7.88 -15.63
CA GLY A 245 -5.42 7.53 -14.29
C GLY A 245 -4.62 6.44 -13.56
N SER A 246 -3.62 5.83 -14.21
CA SER A 246 -2.78 4.75 -13.66
C SER A 246 -1.69 5.25 -12.70
N VAL A 247 -2.08 5.99 -11.66
CA VAL A 247 -1.13 6.63 -10.72
C VAL A 247 -0.58 5.63 -9.70
N ILE A 248 -1.45 4.95 -8.94
CA ILE A 248 -1.07 3.89 -8.00
C ILE A 248 -2.00 2.71 -8.22
N CYS A 249 -1.51 1.69 -8.94
CA CYS A 249 -2.29 0.53 -9.36
C CYS A 249 -2.23 -0.59 -8.30
N VAL A 250 -3.34 -1.35 -8.20
CA VAL A 250 -3.42 -2.62 -7.48
C VAL A 250 -3.72 -3.81 -8.41
N ALA A 251 -4.08 -3.55 -9.67
CA ALA A 251 -3.95 -4.49 -10.79
C ALA A 251 -2.80 -4.06 -11.71
N ASN A 252 -2.13 -4.99 -12.40
CA ASN A 252 -0.96 -4.61 -13.17
C ASN A 252 -1.34 -3.90 -14.49
N PHE A 253 -0.66 -2.79 -14.81
CA PHE A 253 -0.85 -2.06 -16.07
C PHE A 253 0.47 -1.65 -16.71
N SER A 254 0.52 -1.67 -18.04
CA SER A 254 1.71 -1.24 -18.81
C SER A 254 1.96 0.26 -18.75
N ASP A 255 0.96 1.05 -18.37
CA ASP A 255 1.03 2.51 -18.19
C ASP A 255 1.12 2.94 -16.71
N ALA A 256 1.31 2.00 -15.79
CA ALA A 256 1.35 2.29 -14.37
C ALA A 256 2.57 3.14 -13.97
N MET A 257 2.33 4.21 -13.19
CA MET A 257 3.41 4.95 -12.53
C MET A 257 3.93 4.18 -11.30
N ILE A 258 3.03 3.76 -10.42
CA ILE A 258 3.32 2.86 -9.30
C ILE A 258 2.40 1.64 -9.43
N ASP A 259 2.96 0.44 -9.28
CA ASP A 259 2.24 -0.82 -9.48
C ASP A 259 2.61 -1.87 -8.40
N VAL A 260 1.75 -2.86 -8.18
CA VAL A 260 1.98 -3.94 -7.23
C VAL A 260 2.96 -4.99 -7.77
N ASN A 261 3.85 -5.49 -6.92
CA ASN A 261 4.91 -6.44 -7.30
C ASN A 261 4.47 -7.90 -7.45
N ILE A 262 3.17 -8.16 -7.51
CA ILE A 262 2.56 -9.49 -7.68
C ILE A 262 1.73 -9.49 -8.95
N GLU A 263 1.53 -10.66 -9.53
CA GLU A 263 0.59 -10.80 -10.63
C GLU A 263 -0.84 -10.54 -10.13
N SER A 264 -1.44 -9.49 -10.66
CA SER A 264 -2.77 -9.01 -10.31
C SER A 264 -3.54 -8.62 -11.57
N THR A 265 -4.86 -8.79 -11.55
CA THR A 265 -5.73 -8.60 -12.70
C THR A 265 -7.03 -7.89 -12.29
N ALA A 266 -7.58 -7.10 -13.20
CA ALA A 266 -8.90 -6.50 -13.08
C ALA A 266 -10.04 -7.54 -13.19
N SER A 267 -9.74 -8.78 -13.60
CA SER A 267 -10.70 -9.88 -13.70
C SER A 267 -10.52 -10.95 -12.61
N ASP A 268 -11.63 -11.35 -12.00
CA ASP A 268 -11.70 -12.22 -10.82
C ASP A 268 -11.51 -13.72 -11.12
N ALA A 269 -11.44 -14.10 -12.41
CA ALA A 269 -11.35 -15.50 -12.86
C ALA A 269 -10.18 -16.28 -12.25
N ALA A 270 -9.09 -15.60 -11.87
CA ALA A 270 -7.92 -16.23 -11.28
C ALA A 270 -7.77 -15.99 -9.76
N GLY A 271 -8.74 -15.35 -9.09
CA GLY A 271 -8.68 -15.03 -7.66
C GLY A 271 -7.55 -14.05 -7.28
N ARG A 272 -7.09 -13.25 -8.25
CA ARG A 272 -5.98 -12.29 -8.12
C ARG A 272 -6.45 -10.83 -8.15
N SER A 273 -7.75 -10.58 -8.18
CA SER A 273 -8.31 -9.24 -8.09
C SER A 273 -8.41 -8.77 -6.64
N PHE A 274 -8.43 -7.45 -6.48
CA PHE A 274 -8.61 -6.79 -5.21
C PHE A 274 -9.93 -6.03 -5.16
N GLU A 275 -10.41 -5.79 -3.94
CA GLU A 275 -11.55 -4.93 -3.62
C GLU A 275 -11.18 -4.06 -2.39
N PRO A 276 -11.91 -2.96 -2.14
CA PRO A 276 -11.68 -2.16 -0.96
C PRO A 276 -11.99 -2.96 0.30
N TYR A 277 -11.18 -2.78 1.34
CA TYR A 277 -11.49 -3.28 2.67
C TYR A 277 -12.42 -2.28 3.37
N THR A 278 -13.68 -2.25 2.93
CA THR A 278 -14.69 -1.21 3.21
C THR A 278 -14.76 -0.77 4.68
N GLU A 279 -14.66 -1.70 5.62
CA GLU A 279 -14.77 -1.46 7.06
C GLU A 279 -13.59 -0.65 7.63
N ARG A 280 -12.49 -0.51 6.86
CA ARG A 280 -11.26 0.19 7.26
C ARG A 280 -11.08 1.52 6.54
N ILE A 281 -11.94 1.82 5.56
CA ILE A 281 -11.86 2.99 4.71
C ILE A 281 -12.91 4.00 5.18
N PRO A 282 -12.56 5.28 5.39
CA PRO A 282 -13.53 6.30 5.77
C PRO A 282 -14.56 6.56 4.65
N GLU A 283 -15.60 7.33 4.97
CA GLU A 283 -16.70 7.61 4.04
C GLU A 283 -16.23 8.34 2.77
N VAL A 284 -16.94 8.13 1.66
CA VAL A 284 -16.71 8.84 0.40
C VAL A 284 -16.75 10.36 0.65
N GLY A 285 -15.83 11.09 0.05
CA GLY A 285 -15.66 12.53 0.29
C GLY A 285 -14.69 12.87 1.43
N THR A 286 -14.23 11.91 2.23
CA THR A 286 -13.24 12.17 3.28
C THR A 286 -11.90 12.58 2.66
N GLU A 287 -11.32 13.67 3.15
CA GLU A 287 -9.96 14.09 2.79
C GLU A 287 -8.92 13.15 3.39
N VAL A 288 -7.97 12.72 2.56
CA VAL A 288 -6.88 11.82 2.93
C VAL A 288 -5.58 12.41 2.44
N THR A 289 -4.54 12.36 3.26
CA THR A 289 -3.17 12.62 2.80
C THR A 289 -2.48 11.29 2.54
N VAL A 290 -2.17 11.01 1.27
CA VAL A 290 -1.31 9.89 0.88
C VAL A 290 0.14 10.32 1.05
N GLU A 291 0.91 9.53 1.77
CA GLU A 291 2.34 9.72 1.99
C GLU A 291 3.10 8.64 1.23
N LEU A 292 3.90 9.07 0.23
CA LEU A 292 4.77 8.21 -0.56
C LEU A 292 6.21 8.35 -0.05
N ILE A 293 6.82 7.23 0.35
CA ILE A 293 8.18 7.19 0.91
C ILE A 293 9.03 6.25 0.06
N PRO A 294 9.95 6.77 -0.77
CA PRO A 294 10.89 5.94 -1.51
C PRO A 294 11.83 5.21 -0.54
N LEU A 295 11.78 3.88 -0.51
CA LEU A 295 12.68 3.09 0.32
C LEU A 295 14.08 3.11 -0.27
N LYS A 296 15.11 3.32 0.55
CA LYS A 296 16.50 3.23 0.09
C LYS A 296 16.69 1.90 -0.64
N ALA A 297 17.30 1.94 -1.82
CA ALA A 297 17.65 0.71 -2.53
C ALA A 297 18.48 -0.16 -1.58
N ASP A 298 18.10 -1.42 -1.40
CA ASP A 298 18.89 -2.36 -0.62
C ASP A 298 20.31 -2.34 -1.18
N THR A 299 21.26 -1.78 -0.43
CA THR A 299 22.69 -1.95 -0.68
C THR A 299 22.97 -3.42 -0.39
N LYS A 300 22.71 -4.29 -1.37
CA LYS A 300 23.40 -5.56 -1.44
C LYS A 300 24.84 -5.21 -1.80
N GLU A 301 25.67 -5.08 -0.77
CA GLU A 301 27.11 -5.31 -0.87
C GLU A 301 27.37 -6.77 -1.29
#